data_AF-A0A1X1QWC1-F1
#
_entry.id   AF-A0A1X1QWC1-F1
#
_cell.length_a   1.000
_cell.length_b   1.000
_cell.length_c   1.000
_cell.angle_alpha   90.00
_cell.angle_beta   90.00
_cell.angle_gamma   90.00
#
_symmetry.space_group_name_H-M   'P 1'
#
loop_
_entity.id
_entity.type
_entity.pdbx_description
1 polymer ?
#
loop_
_entity_poly.entity_id
_entity_poly.type
_entity_poly.pdbx_seq_one_letter_code
_entity_poly.pdbx_strand_id
1 'polypeptide(L)'
;MLPANTPAALGDPCPAVEVAFARGTGQPPGVGNVGQAFIDSLGSQLGGQSLAVYPVNYPATQAFSASAQDGANDLVAHVRDMIGRCPDTRLVLGGFSQGAGVVDLAAPALPPQAVNHVAAIAVFGNPTSPLARNLSGAVFPPIGPPYAAKTTDVCADGDPACSDGGNVMAHGSYVQAGLAAQAAAFVAARLQG
;
A
#
# COMPACT_ATOMS: atom_id res chain seq x y z
N MET A 1 -8.63 39.67 36.48
CA MET A 1 -9.09 38.62 35.56
C MET A 1 -7.87 38.20 34.75
N LEU A 2 -7.35 36.99 34.98
CA LEU A 2 -6.21 36.45 34.23
C LEU A 2 -6.74 35.86 32.91
N PRO A 3 -6.08 36.08 31.75
CA PRO A 3 -6.50 35.44 30.52
C PRO A 3 -6.16 33.95 30.60
N ALA A 4 -7.12 33.10 30.23
CA ALA A 4 -6.91 31.67 30.09
C ALA A 4 -5.97 31.42 28.91
N ASN A 5 -4.83 30.79 29.21
CA ASN A 5 -3.91 30.28 28.22
C ASN A 5 -4.50 28.96 27.68
N THR A 6 -5.28 29.04 26.61
CA THR A 6 -5.73 27.84 25.88
C THR A 6 -4.48 27.19 25.28
N PRO A 7 -4.14 25.93 25.60
CA PRO A 7 -3.07 25.26 24.88
C PRO A 7 -3.50 25.17 23.40
N ALA A 8 -2.64 25.66 22.52
CA ALA A 8 -2.74 25.38 21.10
C ALA A 8 -2.85 23.84 20.95
N ALA A 9 -3.79 23.39 20.12
CA ALA A 9 -3.85 21.99 19.72
C ALA A 9 -2.44 21.58 19.27
N LEU A 10 -1.87 20.57 19.94
CA LEU A 10 -0.68 19.88 19.43
C LEU A 10 -1.10 19.40 18.04
N GLY A 11 -0.60 20.03 16.97
CA GLY A 11 -0.76 19.51 15.63
C GLY A 11 -0.32 18.06 15.64
N ASP A 12 -1.08 17.18 14.97
CA ASP A 12 -0.79 15.75 14.97
C ASP A 12 0.71 15.56 14.69
N PRO A 13 1.49 15.02 15.65
CA PRO A 13 2.91 14.83 15.44
C PRO A 13 3.05 13.88 14.25
N CYS A 14 3.68 14.36 13.18
CA CYS A 14 3.92 13.58 11.97
C CYS A 14 4.50 12.21 12.35
N PRO A 15 3.92 11.10 11.85
CA PRO A 15 4.41 9.79 12.18
C PRO A 15 5.80 9.59 11.56
N ALA A 16 6.66 8.83 12.21
CA ALA A 16 7.95 8.47 11.64
C ALA A 16 7.75 7.63 10.36
N VAL A 17 6.75 6.74 10.39
CA VAL A 17 6.38 5.86 9.28
C VAL A 17 4.87 5.94 9.06
N GLU A 18 4.44 5.98 7.80
CA GLU A 18 3.04 5.77 7.45
C GLU A 18 2.90 4.69 6.38
N VAL A 19 1.93 3.80 6.57
CA VAL A 19 1.53 2.81 5.56
C VAL A 19 0.23 3.26 4.89
N ALA A 20 0.31 3.62 3.61
CA ALA A 20 -0.84 3.84 2.75
C ALA A 20 -1.20 2.53 2.03
N PHE A 21 -2.33 1.91 2.39
CA PHE A 21 -2.69 0.57 1.91
C PHE A 21 -4.03 0.54 1.19
N ALA A 22 -4.03 0.00 -0.04
CA ALA A 22 -5.23 -0.23 -0.84
C ALA A 22 -5.75 -1.67 -0.66
N ARG A 23 -7.00 -1.81 -0.24
CA ARG A 23 -7.66 -3.11 0.02
C ARG A 23 -7.95 -3.91 -1.26
N GLY A 24 -8.51 -5.10 -1.12
CA GLY A 24 -8.97 -5.93 -2.24
C GLY A 24 -10.41 -5.62 -2.67
N THR A 25 -10.79 -6.12 -3.86
CA THR A 25 -12.15 -6.01 -4.40
C THR A 25 -13.20 -6.54 -3.40
N GLY A 26 -14.28 -5.77 -3.19
CA GLY A 26 -15.40 -6.14 -2.33
C GLY A 26 -15.12 -6.04 -0.84
N GLN A 27 -13.90 -5.68 -0.41
CA GLN A 27 -13.60 -5.49 1.00
C GLN A 27 -14.24 -4.19 1.53
N PRO A 28 -14.71 -4.17 2.79
CA PRO A 28 -15.24 -2.95 3.40
C PRO A 28 -14.14 -1.88 3.56
N PRO A 29 -14.48 -0.60 3.75
CA PRO A 29 -13.50 0.46 4.01
C PRO A 29 -12.50 0.10 5.12
N GLY A 30 -11.24 0.46 4.92
CA GLY A 30 -10.10 0.01 5.73
C GLY A 30 -9.01 -0.64 4.87
N VAL A 31 -8.07 -1.33 5.51
CA VAL A 31 -6.89 -1.94 4.85
C VAL A 31 -7.09 -3.41 4.46
N GLY A 32 -8.21 -4.02 4.86
CA GLY A 32 -8.47 -5.44 4.65
C GLY A 32 -7.61 -6.37 5.50
N ASN A 33 -7.84 -7.68 5.41
CA ASN A 33 -7.15 -8.68 6.22
C ASN A 33 -5.65 -8.80 5.90
N VAL A 34 -5.27 -8.77 4.62
CA VAL A 34 -3.86 -8.84 4.19
C VAL A 34 -3.12 -7.59 4.62
N GLY A 35 -3.71 -6.41 4.41
CA GLY A 35 -3.15 -5.13 4.86
C GLY A 35 -2.98 -5.08 6.37
N GLN A 36 -3.98 -5.50 7.14
CA GLN A 36 -3.89 -5.53 8.60
C GLN A 36 -2.75 -6.45 9.08
N ALA A 37 -2.67 -7.68 8.57
CA ALA A 37 -1.61 -8.61 8.95
C ALA A 37 -0.20 -8.08 8.59
N PHE A 38 -0.06 -7.43 7.43
CA PHE A 38 1.18 -6.78 7.02
C PHE A 38 1.55 -5.62 7.95
N ILE A 39 0.60 -4.74 8.27
CA ILE A 39 0.79 -3.58 9.15
C ILE A 39 1.15 -4.01 10.58
N ASP A 40 0.44 -5.00 11.14
CA ASP A 40 0.71 -5.51 12.48
C ASP A 40 2.13 -6.11 12.57
N SER A 41 2.49 -6.91 11.57
CA SER A 41 3.82 -7.51 11.47
C SER A 41 4.90 -6.44 11.30
N LEU A 42 4.66 -5.40 10.50
CA LEU A 42 5.60 -4.30 10.30
C LEU A 42 5.77 -3.50 11.59
N GLY A 43 4.69 -3.11 12.24
CA GLY A 43 4.70 -2.32 13.48
C GLY A 43 5.53 -2.98 14.58
N SER A 44 5.48 -4.31 14.70
CA SER A 44 6.31 -5.07 15.65
C SER A 44 7.83 -4.95 15.40
N GLN A 45 8.24 -4.57 14.19
CA GLN A 45 9.63 -4.49 13.74
C GLN A 45 10.17 -3.06 13.71
N LEU A 46 9.34 -2.04 13.99
CA LEU A 46 9.72 -0.62 13.90
C LEU A 46 10.44 -0.09 15.15
N GLY A 47 10.69 -0.93 16.15
CA GLY A 47 11.54 -0.55 17.30
C GLY A 47 11.03 0.67 18.09
N GLY A 48 9.71 0.89 18.13
CA GLY A 48 9.09 2.00 18.86
C GLY A 48 8.90 3.29 18.04
N GLN A 49 9.23 3.30 16.74
CA GLN A 49 8.84 4.41 15.86
C GLN A 49 7.31 4.53 15.78
N SER A 50 6.81 5.77 15.67
CA SER A 50 5.39 6.02 15.44
C SER A 50 4.98 5.54 14.04
N LEU A 51 3.91 4.75 13.99
CA LEU A 51 3.33 4.21 12.77
C LEU A 51 1.90 4.74 12.62
N ALA A 52 1.64 5.42 11.51
CA ALA A 52 0.28 5.73 11.07
C ALA A 52 -0.14 4.80 9.92
N VAL A 53 -1.45 4.71 9.72
CA VAL A 53 -2.06 3.92 8.65
C VAL A 53 -3.03 4.79 7.90
N TYR A 54 -2.85 4.86 6.59
CA TYR A 54 -3.79 5.47 5.67
C TYR A 54 -4.50 4.38 4.84
N PRO A 55 -5.78 4.07 5.11
CA PRO A 55 -6.56 3.22 4.23
C PRO A 55 -6.93 4.02 2.98
N VAL A 56 -6.41 3.61 1.81
CA VAL A 56 -6.72 4.29 0.53
C VAL A 56 -8.23 4.35 0.33
N ASN A 57 -8.74 5.54 0.07
CA ASN A 57 -10.16 5.85 0.03
C ASN A 57 -10.69 5.74 -1.39
N TYR A 58 -11.20 4.55 -1.71
CA TYR A 58 -11.77 4.25 -3.01
C TYR A 58 -12.86 3.18 -2.91
N PRO A 59 -13.69 2.97 -3.95
CA PRO A 59 -14.85 2.08 -3.87
C PRO A 59 -14.53 0.59 -3.68
N ALA A 60 -13.38 0.11 -4.17
CA ALA A 60 -13.02 -1.31 -4.23
C ALA A 60 -14.08 -2.20 -4.90
N THR A 61 -14.73 -1.75 -5.97
CA THR A 61 -15.84 -2.47 -6.62
C THR A 61 -15.38 -3.40 -7.74
N GLN A 62 -16.31 -4.19 -8.28
CA GLN A 62 -16.07 -5.03 -9.46
C GLN A 62 -15.89 -4.24 -10.76
N ALA A 63 -16.19 -2.94 -10.79
CA ALA A 63 -15.80 -2.05 -11.88
C ALA A 63 -14.28 -1.80 -11.79
N PHE A 64 -13.50 -2.86 -12.05
CA PHE A 64 -12.15 -3.03 -11.53
C PHE A 64 -11.22 -1.90 -11.97
N SER A 65 -11.14 -1.64 -13.28
CA SER A 65 -10.30 -0.59 -13.86
C SER A 65 -10.64 0.80 -13.31
N ALA A 66 -11.93 1.17 -13.31
CA ALA A 66 -12.37 2.48 -12.81
C ALA A 66 -12.11 2.63 -11.30
N SER A 67 -12.46 1.61 -10.52
CA SER A 67 -12.21 1.56 -9.07
C SER A 67 -10.72 1.67 -8.76
N ALA A 68 -9.86 0.92 -9.45
CA ALA A 68 -8.42 1.00 -9.27
C ALA A 68 -7.85 2.38 -9.64
N GLN A 69 -8.37 3.01 -10.70
CA GLN A 69 -7.96 4.36 -11.08
C GLN A 69 -8.36 5.40 -10.01
N ASP A 70 -9.55 5.30 -9.42
CA ASP A 70 -9.99 6.17 -8.33
C ASP A 70 -9.07 6.03 -7.11
N GLY A 71 -8.72 4.79 -6.75
CA GLY A 71 -7.75 4.53 -5.68
C GLY A 71 -6.35 5.06 -5.98
N ALA A 72 -5.90 5.00 -7.24
CA ALA A 72 -4.61 5.53 -7.63
C ALA A 72 -4.57 7.06 -7.49
N ASN A 73 -5.67 7.73 -7.86
CA ASN A 73 -5.81 9.18 -7.72
C ASN A 73 -5.77 9.60 -6.24
N ASP A 74 -6.50 8.88 -5.38
CA ASP A 74 -6.52 9.10 -3.93
C ASP A 74 -5.13 8.89 -3.31
N LEU A 75 -4.47 7.77 -3.62
CA LEU A 75 -3.12 7.47 -3.13
C LEU A 75 -2.10 8.53 -3.54
N VAL A 76 -2.13 9.00 -4.80
CA VAL A 76 -1.24 10.06 -5.29
C VAL A 76 -1.50 11.39 -4.58
N ALA A 77 -2.78 11.73 -4.35
CA ALA A 77 -3.16 12.93 -3.62
C ALA A 77 -2.67 12.88 -2.16
N HIS A 78 -2.87 11.75 -1.49
CA HIS A 78 -2.42 11.53 -0.12
C HIS A 78 -0.89 11.61 0.02
N VAL A 79 -0.14 10.97 -0.89
CA VAL A 79 1.34 11.07 -0.90
C VAL A 79 1.80 12.52 -1.08
N ARG A 80 1.16 13.29 -1.97
CA ARG A 80 1.49 14.73 -2.16
C ARG A 80 1.24 15.53 -0.90
N ASP A 81 0.12 15.28 -0.24
CA ASP A 81 -0.25 15.95 1.01
C ASP A 81 0.71 15.61 2.15
N MET A 82 1.05 14.34 2.33
CA MET A 82 2.02 13.91 3.36
C MET A 82 3.40 14.50 3.14
N ILE A 83 3.88 14.60 1.90
CA ILE A 83 5.15 15.26 1.60
C ILE A 83 5.12 16.75 2.02
N GLY A 84 3.98 17.42 1.85
CA GLY A 84 3.82 18.82 2.21
C GLY A 84 3.67 19.06 3.72
N ARG A 85 2.89 18.23 4.40
CA ARG A 85 2.59 18.38 5.84
C ARG A 85 3.63 17.73 6.75
N CYS A 86 4.22 16.63 6.29
CA CYS A 86 5.09 15.75 7.07
C CYS A 86 6.31 15.29 6.23
N PRO A 87 7.22 16.22 5.87
CA PRO A 87 8.32 15.92 4.96
C PRO A 87 9.28 14.84 5.48
N ASP A 88 9.37 14.64 6.81
CA ASP A 88 10.23 13.63 7.41
C ASP A 88 9.58 12.25 7.53
N THR A 89 8.27 12.12 7.27
CA THR A 89 7.58 10.83 7.31
C THR A 89 8.07 9.93 6.18
N ARG A 90 8.53 8.72 6.54
CA ARG A 90 8.83 7.64 5.59
C ARG A 90 7.53 6.96 5.16
N LEU A 91 7.20 7.02 3.87
CA LEU A 91 5.98 6.44 3.32
C LEU A 91 6.21 5.00 2.85
N VAL A 92 5.28 4.11 3.19
CA VAL A 92 5.18 2.75 2.66
C VAL A 92 3.88 2.65 1.88
N LEU A 93 3.96 2.27 0.61
CA LEU A 93 2.77 2.03 -0.21
C LEU A 93 2.48 0.54 -0.26
N GLY A 94 1.22 0.14 -0.16
CA GLY A 94 0.89 -1.26 -0.28
C GLY A 94 -0.50 -1.52 -0.83
N GLY A 95 -0.70 -2.74 -1.32
CA GLY A 95 -1.98 -3.10 -1.89
C GLY A 95 -2.16 -4.59 -2.11
N PHE A 96 -3.40 -5.04 -2.03
CA PHE A 96 -3.77 -6.44 -2.26
C PHE A 96 -4.77 -6.57 -3.41
N SER A 97 -4.52 -7.49 -4.36
CA SER A 97 -5.40 -7.77 -5.49
C SER A 97 -5.69 -6.49 -6.31
N GLN A 98 -6.93 -6.01 -6.38
CA GLN A 98 -7.24 -4.70 -6.97
C GLN A 98 -6.44 -3.54 -6.37
N GLY A 99 -6.18 -3.58 -5.06
CA GLY A 99 -5.33 -2.61 -4.40
C GLY A 99 -3.87 -2.67 -4.83
N ALA A 100 -3.35 -3.83 -5.25
CA ALA A 100 -2.03 -3.89 -5.89
C ALA A 100 -2.05 -3.13 -7.23
N GLY A 101 -3.11 -3.31 -8.03
CA GLY A 101 -3.33 -2.53 -9.25
C GLY A 101 -3.47 -1.02 -9.00
N VAL A 102 -4.06 -0.61 -7.87
CA VAL A 102 -4.06 0.81 -7.43
C VAL A 102 -2.64 1.33 -7.28
N VAL A 103 -1.75 0.58 -6.63
CA VAL A 103 -0.36 0.98 -6.41
C VAL A 103 0.42 1.00 -7.73
N ASP A 104 0.19 0.04 -8.62
CA ASP A 104 0.80 -0.02 -9.96
C ASP A 104 0.44 1.20 -10.81
N LEU A 105 -0.82 1.66 -10.75
CA LEU A 105 -1.28 2.88 -11.43
C LEU A 105 -0.75 4.16 -10.75
N ALA A 106 -0.65 4.16 -9.42
CA ALA A 106 -0.21 5.32 -8.65
C ALA A 106 1.28 5.60 -8.83
N ALA A 107 2.13 4.56 -8.80
CA ALA A 107 3.58 4.68 -8.82
C ALA A 107 4.14 5.60 -9.93
N PRO A 108 3.73 5.47 -11.21
CA PRO A 108 4.18 6.38 -12.27
C PRO A 108 3.59 7.79 -12.20
N ALA A 109 2.48 7.98 -11.47
CA ALA A 109 1.79 9.27 -11.31
C ALA A 109 2.27 10.08 -10.07
N LEU A 110 3.09 9.47 -9.22
CA LEU A 110 3.68 10.13 -8.06
C LEU A 110 4.57 11.31 -8.48
N PRO A 111 4.58 12.43 -7.71
CA PRO A 111 5.46 13.55 -8.01
C PRO A 111 6.93 13.12 -7.89
N PRO A 112 7.88 13.70 -8.65
CA PRO A 112 9.29 13.27 -8.62
C PRO A 112 9.90 13.24 -7.22
N GLN A 113 9.56 14.20 -6.36
CA GLN A 113 10.01 14.28 -4.97
C GLN A 113 9.60 13.07 -4.11
N ALA A 114 8.50 12.38 -4.45
CA ALA A 114 8.03 11.20 -3.70
C ALA A 114 9.07 10.07 -3.69
N VAL A 115 10.00 10.03 -4.65
CA VAL A 115 11.09 9.05 -4.65
C VAL A 115 11.91 9.05 -3.36
N ASN A 116 12.03 10.20 -2.69
CA ASN A 116 12.79 10.36 -1.45
C ASN A 116 11.96 10.06 -0.20
N HIS A 117 10.63 10.13 -0.29
CA HIS A 117 9.73 9.87 0.84
C HIS A 117 9.21 8.43 0.86
N VAL A 118 9.00 7.83 -0.31
CA VAL A 118 8.60 6.42 -0.41
C VAL A 118 9.80 5.53 -0.11
N ALA A 119 9.73 4.89 1.05
CA ALA A 119 10.71 3.96 1.58
C ALA A 119 10.65 2.61 0.88
N ALA A 120 9.44 2.08 0.72
CA ALA A 120 9.19 0.75 0.22
C ALA A 120 7.78 0.64 -0.36
N ILE A 121 7.59 -0.36 -1.22
CA ILE A 121 6.30 -0.74 -1.76
C ILE A 121 6.10 -2.25 -1.53
N ALA A 122 4.93 -2.64 -1.04
CA ALA A 122 4.56 -4.05 -0.82
C ALA A 122 3.21 -4.36 -1.48
N VAL A 123 3.23 -5.08 -2.59
CA VAL A 123 2.01 -5.51 -3.29
C VAL A 123 1.83 -7.03 -3.18
N PHE A 124 0.57 -7.45 -3.05
CA PHE A 124 0.17 -8.84 -2.82
C PHE A 124 -0.85 -9.27 -3.86
N GLY A 125 -0.64 -10.40 -4.52
CA GLY A 125 -1.58 -10.92 -5.52
C GLY A 125 -1.80 -9.94 -6.67
N ASN A 126 -0.72 -9.33 -7.15
CA ASN A 126 -0.76 -8.28 -8.15
C ASN A 126 -1.40 -8.78 -9.46
N PRO A 127 -2.45 -8.14 -10.02
CA PRO A 127 -3.19 -8.62 -11.21
C PRO A 127 -2.41 -8.50 -12.54
N THR A 128 -1.20 -9.07 -12.61
CA THR A 128 -0.29 -8.99 -13.76
C THR A 128 -0.43 -10.18 -14.73
N SER A 129 -1.11 -11.26 -14.33
CA SER A 129 -1.30 -12.42 -15.20
C SER A 129 -2.17 -12.09 -16.44
N PRO A 130 -2.05 -12.85 -17.54
CA PRO A 130 -2.96 -12.69 -18.68
C PRO A 130 -4.45 -12.83 -18.29
N LEU A 131 -4.76 -13.76 -17.39
CA LEU A 131 -6.12 -13.96 -16.88
C LEU A 131 -6.61 -12.73 -16.13
N ALA A 132 -5.81 -12.21 -15.19
CA ALA A 132 -6.17 -11.04 -14.41
C ALA A 132 -6.36 -9.79 -15.26
N ARG A 133 -5.51 -9.59 -16.28
CA ARG A 133 -5.66 -8.49 -17.24
C ARG A 133 -6.96 -8.56 -18.03
N ASN A 134 -7.34 -9.76 -18.48
CA ASN A 134 -8.62 -9.98 -19.16
C ASN A 134 -9.82 -9.71 -18.23
N LEU A 135 -9.76 -10.15 -16.98
CA LEU A 135 -10.85 -9.98 -16.01
C LEU A 135 -10.98 -8.54 -15.51
N SER A 136 -9.86 -7.86 -15.30
CA SER A 136 -9.84 -6.46 -14.82
C SER A 136 -10.19 -5.46 -15.92
N GLY A 137 -10.03 -5.85 -17.19
CA GLY A 137 -10.14 -4.93 -18.33
C GLY A 137 -9.06 -3.85 -18.33
N ALA A 138 -7.94 -4.09 -17.63
CA ALA A 138 -6.84 -3.15 -17.48
C ALA A 138 -5.50 -3.87 -17.60
N VAL A 139 -4.49 -3.10 -18.01
CA VAL A 139 -3.08 -3.53 -17.96
C VAL A 139 -2.40 -2.71 -16.89
N PHE A 140 -1.98 -3.38 -15.83
CA PHE A 140 -1.20 -2.78 -14.75
C PHE A 140 0.28 -2.92 -15.11
N PRO A 141 1.00 -1.81 -15.35
CA PRO A 141 2.43 -1.89 -15.60
C PRO A 141 3.15 -2.29 -14.30
N PRO A 142 4.18 -3.16 -14.37
CA PRO A 142 4.97 -3.44 -13.19
C PRO A 142 5.65 -2.16 -12.68
N ILE A 143 5.82 -2.06 -11.37
CA ILE A 143 6.46 -0.91 -10.73
C ILE A 143 7.95 -0.85 -11.14
N GLY A 144 8.25 0.06 -12.07
CA GLY A 144 9.59 0.28 -12.62
C GLY A 144 10.44 1.29 -11.82
N PRO A 145 11.63 1.66 -12.34
CA PRO A 145 12.42 2.75 -11.77
C PRO A 145 11.60 4.04 -11.62
N PRO A 146 11.79 4.83 -10.54
CA PRO A 146 12.81 4.67 -9.51
C PRO A 146 12.41 3.73 -8.36
N TYR A 147 11.19 3.16 -8.38
CA TYR A 147 10.65 2.40 -7.26
C TYR A 147 10.96 0.91 -7.32
N ALA A 148 11.36 0.36 -8.47
CA ALA A 148 11.63 -1.07 -8.63
C ALA A 148 12.51 -1.68 -7.53
N ALA A 149 13.62 -1.01 -7.17
CA ALA A 149 14.51 -1.48 -6.12
C ALA A 149 13.85 -1.48 -4.73
N LYS A 150 12.82 -0.65 -4.52
CA LYS A 150 12.06 -0.44 -3.29
C LYS A 150 10.82 -1.34 -3.17
N THR A 151 10.52 -2.14 -4.18
CA THR A 151 9.27 -2.92 -4.26
C THR A 151 9.49 -4.39 -3.92
N THR A 152 8.56 -4.96 -3.17
CA THR A 152 8.32 -6.41 -3.10
C THR A 152 6.95 -6.69 -3.71
N ASP A 153 6.93 -7.50 -4.77
CA ASP A 153 5.72 -8.02 -5.40
C ASP A 153 5.56 -9.49 -5.01
N VAL A 154 4.58 -9.76 -4.16
CA VAL A 154 4.41 -11.04 -3.50
C VAL A 154 3.25 -11.78 -4.15
N CYS A 155 3.56 -12.96 -4.69
CA CYS A 155 2.60 -13.85 -5.32
C CYS A 155 2.55 -15.18 -4.55
N ALA A 156 1.37 -15.56 -4.06
CA ALA A 156 1.17 -16.87 -3.45
C ALA A 156 1.29 -17.96 -4.52
N ASP A 157 1.84 -19.12 -4.14
CA ASP A 157 2.06 -20.21 -5.09
C ASP A 157 0.74 -20.68 -5.72
N GLY A 158 0.71 -20.64 -7.06
CA GLY A 158 -0.45 -20.97 -7.86
C GLY A 158 -1.55 -19.89 -7.93
N ASP A 159 -1.35 -18.69 -7.38
CA ASP A 159 -2.34 -17.60 -7.45
C ASP A 159 -2.56 -17.14 -8.92
N PRO A 160 -3.77 -17.30 -9.47
CA PRO A 160 -4.09 -16.92 -10.85
C PRO A 160 -4.02 -15.41 -11.12
N ALA A 161 -4.00 -14.55 -10.09
CA ALA A 161 -3.91 -13.11 -10.28
C ALA A 161 -2.53 -12.68 -10.79
N CYS A 162 -1.47 -13.29 -10.26
CA CYS A 162 -0.07 -12.90 -10.46
C CYS A 162 0.80 -14.00 -11.09
N SER A 163 0.26 -15.19 -11.32
CA SER A 163 0.95 -16.31 -11.94
C SER A 163 0.10 -17.00 -13.01
N ASP A 164 0.69 -17.94 -13.73
CA ASP A 164 -0.03 -18.85 -14.64
C ASP A 164 -0.72 -20.01 -13.91
N GLY A 165 -0.74 -19.99 -12.57
CA GLY A 165 -1.43 -20.97 -11.73
C GLY A 165 -2.96 -20.84 -11.78
N GLY A 166 -3.65 -21.89 -11.33
CA GLY A 166 -5.12 -21.95 -11.28
C GLY A 166 -5.70 -22.04 -9.87
N ASN A 167 -4.89 -21.88 -8.83
CA ASN A 167 -5.33 -22.04 -7.45
C ASN A 167 -5.98 -20.75 -6.93
N VAL A 168 -7.28 -20.61 -7.17
CA VAL A 168 -8.06 -19.44 -6.71
C VAL A 168 -8.00 -19.27 -5.19
N MET A 169 -7.85 -20.37 -4.43
CA MET A 169 -7.72 -20.29 -2.97
C MET A 169 -6.38 -19.67 -2.53
N ALA A 170 -5.33 -19.78 -3.35
CA ALA A 170 -4.05 -19.12 -3.07
C ALA A 170 -4.18 -17.59 -3.09
N HIS A 171 -5.10 -17.04 -3.90
CA HIS A 171 -5.34 -15.59 -3.91
C HIS A 171 -5.81 -15.04 -2.56
N GLY A 172 -6.43 -15.88 -1.72
CA GLY A 172 -6.86 -15.52 -0.37
C GLY A 172 -5.90 -15.90 0.75
N SER A 173 -4.75 -16.53 0.46
CA SER A 173 -3.94 -17.23 1.48
C SER A 173 -2.72 -16.45 1.99
N TYR A 174 -2.50 -15.21 1.55
CA TYR A 174 -1.31 -14.40 1.86
C TYR A 174 -0.98 -14.28 3.36
N VAL A 175 -2.00 -14.29 4.22
CA VAL A 175 -1.80 -14.25 5.67
C VAL A 175 -1.34 -15.61 6.19
N GLN A 176 -2.08 -16.67 5.87
CA GLN A 176 -1.81 -18.03 6.33
C GLN A 176 -0.49 -18.60 5.79
N ALA A 177 -0.10 -18.18 4.59
CA ALA A 177 1.17 -18.54 3.96
C ALA A 177 2.37 -17.76 4.53
N GLY A 178 2.16 -16.83 5.48
CA GLY A 178 3.24 -16.01 6.07
C GLY A 178 3.79 -14.92 5.15
N LEU A 179 3.16 -14.71 3.99
CA LEU A 179 3.62 -13.77 2.96
C LEU A 179 3.48 -12.31 3.40
N ALA A 180 2.45 -11.99 4.18
CA ALA A 180 2.30 -10.68 4.81
C ALA A 180 3.49 -10.35 5.75
N ALA A 181 3.95 -11.33 6.53
CA ALA A 181 5.10 -11.17 7.42
C ALA A 181 6.42 -11.06 6.65
N GLN A 182 6.58 -11.84 5.58
CA GLN A 182 7.74 -11.75 4.69
C GLN A 182 7.87 -10.35 4.07
N ALA A 183 6.75 -9.80 3.56
CA ALA A 183 6.74 -8.44 3.01
C ALA A 183 7.04 -7.39 4.09
N ALA A 184 6.51 -7.56 5.30
CA ALA A 184 6.80 -6.66 6.43
C ALA A 184 8.29 -6.64 6.78
N ALA A 185 8.96 -7.81 6.77
CA ALA A 185 10.41 -7.89 7.01
C ALA A 185 11.22 -7.18 5.91
N PHE A 186 10.82 -7.32 4.64
CA PHE A 186 11.42 -6.56 3.55
C PHE A 186 11.26 -5.05 3.76
N VAL A 187 10.06 -4.59 4.10
CA VAL A 187 9.76 -3.17 4.31
C VAL A 187 10.52 -2.61 5.52
N ALA A 188 10.57 -3.34 6.63
CA ALA A 188 11.33 -2.95 7.81
C ALA A 188 12.82 -2.72 7.49
N ALA A 189 13.43 -3.62 6.70
CA ALA A 189 14.81 -3.47 6.26
C ALA A 189 15.06 -2.20 5.41
N ARG A 190 14.04 -1.72 4.68
CA ARG A 190 14.13 -0.49 3.88
C ARG A 190 13.89 0.79 4.67
N LEU A 191 13.22 0.69 5.81
CA LEU A 191 13.03 1.81 6.72
C LEU A 191 14.24 2.05 7.63
N GLN A 192 15.07 1.01 7.84
CA GLN A 192 16.30 1.07 8.64
C GLN A 192 17.55 1.45 7.83
N GLY A 193 17.46 1.41 6.49
CA GLY A 193 18.49 1.89 5.56
C GLY A 193 18.22 3.31 5.07
#